data_AF-A0A9P4GQB7-F1
#
_entry.id   AF-A0A9P4GQB7-F1
#
_cell.length_a   1.000
_cell.length_b   1.000
_cell.length_c   1.000
_cell.angle_alpha   90.00
_cell.angle_beta   90.00
_cell.angle_gamma   90.00
#
_symmetry.space_group_name_H-M   'P 1'
#
loop_
_entity.id
_entity.type
_entity.pdbx_description
1 polymer ?
#
loop_
_entity_poly.entity_id
_entity_poly.type
_entity_poly.pdbx_seq_one_letter_code
_entity_poly.pdbx_strand_id
1 'polypeptide(L)'
;MSSNGPEAFANRDTPIPVVQIHPAEDGTPTASGLRTPNTEHGPSHRLSASKLKDKLESLGDNISREPGNKMGDKMFNLLLSQVLPKEDLSDTSPEDDPNTPRIKDRRSRTYVDRPNFSIPTMSSNFRRFNARIGVAFIFQNRLIRLFTWKQPTQTLSFLLVWTFVCVDPYLLPVLPLASAMFFVMVPAYLARHPEPEGAVDGYRGNLGGPPLADAKTIKPAPEFSKDFFRNMRDLQNCMEDFSRGHDAVLSVITPLTNFSNENLSSMIYLLLLIVSCSLFISAHLLPWRLIFLLIGYTLTALGHPTIQDLLSTPETEKFVSDTEHEGRSLLLSLSKADIELETSQETREVEIFELQHRALHDQDGEYEGFIFSPSPYAPLSPARISGDRPRGTPFFEDVLPPRGWRWSDKKWALDLLSREWVEDRCVTAVEVEIEGERWVTDLHYEVLESEGEKERKREKLRKRVSSKGSKDIGEQEKEVLRRTWESHAPSRKGEWRRRRWIRAVERMPFRSTD
;
A
#
# COMPACT_ATOMS: atom_id res chain seq x y z
N MET A 1 36.60 -18.37 42.43
CA MET A 1 36.60 -17.61 41.16
C MET A 1 35.76 -18.36 40.13
N SER A 2 34.48 -18.00 40.01
CA SER A 2 33.68 -18.26 38.80
C SER A 2 33.32 -16.89 38.26
N SER A 3 33.89 -16.52 37.11
CA SER A 3 33.50 -15.31 36.40
C SER A 3 32.14 -15.54 35.77
N ASN A 4 31.07 -15.34 36.53
CA ASN A 4 29.73 -15.20 35.98
C ASN A 4 29.67 -13.87 35.24
N GLY A 5 30.21 -13.85 34.03
CA GLY A 5 30.04 -12.75 33.10
C GLY A 5 28.54 -12.51 32.87
N PRO A 6 28.12 -11.27 32.58
CA PRO A 6 26.71 -10.94 32.39
C PRO A 6 26.12 -11.77 31.25
N GLU A 7 25.24 -12.72 31.60
CA GLU A 7 24.60 -13.62 30.64
C GLU A 7 23.61 -12.86 29.74
N ALA A 8 23.61 -13.20 28.45
CA ALA A 8 22.62 -12.73 27.50
C ALA A 8 21.23 -13.31 27.86
N PHE A 9 20.20 -12.48 27.83
CA PHE A 9 18.82 -12.92 27.99
C PHE A 9 18.41 -13.69 26.74
N ALA A 10 18.43 -15.02 26.85
CA ALA A 10 18.03 -15.92 25.79
C ALA A 10 16.98 -16.91 26.29
N ASN A 11 16.06 -17.27 25.40
CA ASN A 11 15.07 -18.31 25.63
C ASN A 11 15.78 -19.67 25.78
N ARG A 12 16.09 -20.05 27.02
CA ARG A 12 16.77 -21.32 27.37
C ARG A 12 15.79 -22.43 27.77
N ASP A 13 14.50 -22.14 27.80
CA ASP A 13 13.49 -23.08 28.28
C ASP A 13 13.07 -24.11 27.21
N THR A 14 12.26 -25.10 27.62
CA THR A 14 11.72 -26.17 26.76
C THR A 14 11.02 -25.63 25.51
N PRO A 15 11.20 -26.27 24.33
CA PRO A 15 10.49 -25.89 23.11
C PRO A 15 8.97 -25.95 23.31
N ILE A 16 8.26 -25.00 22.71
CA ILE A 16 6.81 -24.92 22.73
C ILE A 16 6.26 -26.01 21.79
N PRO A 17 5.21 -26.75 22.18
CA PRO A 17 4.49 -27.59 21.23
C PRO A 17 3.89 -26.68 20.15
N VAL A 18 4.26 -26.91 18.89
CA VAL A 18 3.67 -26.20 17.75
C VAL A 18 2.17 -26.46 17.79
N VAL A 19 1.37 -25.42 18.00
CA VAL A 19 -0.09 -25.51 17.85
C VAL A 19 -0.35 -25.63 16.35
N GLN A 20 -0.48 -26.87 15.89
CA GLN A 20 -0.87 -27.16 14.53
C GLN A 20 -2.37 -26.88 14.42
N ILE A 21 -2.72 -25.70 13.92
CA ILE A 21 -4.07 -25.41 13.45
C ILE A 21 -4.18 -26.15 12.11
N HIS A 22 -4.65 -27.40 12.15
CA HIS A 22 -5.04 -28.13 10.95
C HIS A 22 -6.45 -27.66 10.58
N PRO A 23 -6.67 -27.07 9.40
CA PRO A 23 -7.98 -27.19 8.77
C PRO A 23 -8.10 -28.63 8.28
N ALA A 24 -9.19 -29.30 8.63
CA ALA A 24 -9.51 -30.63 8.15
C ALA A 24 -9.65 -30.63 6.61
N GLU A 25 -8.60 -31.06 5.91
CA GLU A 25 -8.72 -31.64 4.57
C GLU A 25 -7.92 -32.96 4.52
N ASP A 26 -8.63 -33.99 4.08
CA ASP A 26 -8.23 -35.38 4.00
C ASP A 26 -6.95 -35.62 3.17
N GLY A 27 -6.17 -36.60 3.63
CA GLY A 27 -5.37 -37.44 2.75
C GLY A 27 -3.88 -37.11 2.69
N THR A 28 -3.11 -37.66 3.62
CA THR A 28 -1.70 -38.01 3.35
C THR A 28 -1.61 -39.03 2.22
N PRO A 29 -0.78 -38.80 1.19
CA PRO A 29 -0.14 -39.87 0.46
C PRO A 29 1.34 -39.94 0.85
N THR A 30 1.70 -41.08 1.40
CA THR A 30 3.06 -41.57 1.57
C THR A 30 3.90 -41.38 0.30
N ALA A 31 5.15 -40.97 0.51
CA ALA A 31 6.17 -40.84 -0.52
C ALA A 31 6.45 -42.19 -1.22
N SER A 32 6.01 -42.34 -2.46
CA SER A 32 6.67 -43.18 -3.47
C SER A 32 6.06 -42.98 -4.86
N GLY A 33 6.80 -42.25 -5.71
CA GLY A 33 6.80 -42.40 -7.17
C GLY A 33 5.56 -41.98 -7.97
N LEU A 34 5.65 -40.86 -8.69
CA LEU A 34 5.48 -40.86 -10.16
C LEU A 34 5.90 -39.52 -10.83
N ARG A 35 6.72 -39.68 -11.88
CA ARG A 35 6.80 -38.97 -13.17
C ARG A 35 6.52 -37.46 -13.23
N THR A 36 7.60 -36.72 -13.49
CA THR A 36 7.62 -35.37 -14.08
C THR A 36 7.05 -35.36 -15.51
N PRO A 37 6.27 -34.34 -15.90
CA PRO A 37 5.85 -34.16 -17.29
C PRO A 37 7.00 -33.59 -18.14
N ASN A 38 7.15 -34.14 -19.36
CA ASN A 38 7.97 -33.58 -20.42
C ASN A 38 7.42 -32.21 -20.83
N THR A 39 8.28 -31.20 -20.89
CA THR A 39 8.08 -30.02 -21.75
C THR A 39 9.44 -29.59 -22.28
N GLU A 40 9.58 -29.72 -23.60
CA GLU A 40 10.71 -29.29 -24.40
C GLU A 40 10.80 -27.76 -24.46
N HIS A 41 12.04 -27.28 -24.62
CA HIS A 41 12.46 -25.93 -25.02
C HIS A 41 12.35 -24.76 -24.02
N GLY A 42 13.46 -24.56 -23.29
CA GLY A 42 13.88 -23.28 -22.70
C GLY A 42 15.26 -23.43 -22.04
N PRO A 43 16.24 -22.52 -22.21
CA PRO A 43 17.60 -22.75 -21.74
C PRO A 43 17.66 -22.58 -20.21
N SER A 44 17.45 -23.67 -19.48
CA SER A 44 17.65 -23.70 -18.03
C SER A 44 19.14 -23.62 -17.71
N HIS A 45 19.58 -22.45 -17.25
CA HIS A 45 20.95 -22.19 -16.82
C HIS A 45 21.21 -22.89 -15.47
N ARG A 46 21.38 -24.22 -15.48
CA ARG A 46 21.80 -24.99 -14.31
C ARG A 46 23.20 -24.53 -13.88
N LEU A 47 23.29 -23.89 -12.71
CA LEU A 47 24.53 -23.41 -12.12
C LEU A 47 25.42 -24.59 -11.74
N SER A 48 26.66 -24.62 -12.26
CA SER A 48 27.61 -25.70 -11.98
C SER A 48 28.14 -25.58 -10.55
N ALA A 49 28.01 -26.65 -9.77
CA ALA A 49 28.59 -26.76 -8.43
C ALA A 49 30.11 -26.50 -8.42
N SER A 50 30.79 -26.69 -9.56
CA SER A 50 32.20 -26.35 -9.75
C SER A 50 32.49 -24.85 -9.64
N LYS A 51 31.65 -23.97 -10.22
CA LYS A 51 31.85 -22.51 -10.12
C LYS A 51 31.61 -22.00 -8.69
N LEU A 52 30.76 -22.68 -7.94
CA LEU A 52 30.48 -22.39 -6.54
C LEU A 52 31.63 -22.85 -5.65
N LYS A 53 32.22 -24.02 -5.95
CA LYS A 53 33.44 -24.52 -5.32
C LYS A 53 34.63 -23.60 -5.56
N ASP A 54 34.88 -23.17 -6.80
CA ASP A 54 36.01 -22.28 -7.13
C ASP A 54 35.84 -20.88 -6.48
N LYS A 55 34.60 -20.39 -6.35
CA LYS A 55 34.31 -19.16 -5.60
C LYS A 55 34.48 -19.32 -4.09
N LEU A 56 34.17 -20.50 -3.55
CA LEU A 56 34.35 -20.81 -2.13
C LEU A 56 35.85 -20.95 -1.79
N GLU A 57 36.62 -21.55 -2.69
CA GLU A 57 38.07 -21.78 -2.56
C GLU A 57 38.86 -20.46 -2.70
N SER A 58 38.50 -19.61 -3.67
CA SER A 58 39.08 -18.26 -3.81
C SER A 58 38.69 -17.29 -2.67
N LEU A 59 37.57 -17.53 -1.98
CA LEU A 59 37.28 -16.88 -0.71
C LEU A 59 38.13 -17.47 0.43
N GLY A 60 38.35 -18.79 0.46
CA GLY A 60 39.19 -19.49 1.44
C GLY A 60 40.61 -18.91 1.56
N ASP A 61 41.20 -18.53 0.43
CA ASP A 61 42.52 -17.88 0.40
C ASP A 61 42.51 -16.45 0.95
N ASN A 62 41.41 -15.70 0.76
CA ASN A 62 41.23 -14.37 1.36
C ASN A 62 40.80 -14.42 2.83
N ILE A 63 40.38 -15.58 3.34
CA ILE A 63 39.87 -15.80 4.71
C ILE A 63 41.01 -15.88 5.75
N SER A 64 42.23 -16.23 5.36
CA SER A 64 43.36 -16.35 6.29
C SER A 64 43.92 -15.02 6.83
N ARG A 65 43.35 -13.86 6.45
CA ARG A 65 43.89 -12.53 6.76
C ARG A 65 42.95 -11.54 7.48
N GLU A 66 41.68 -11.88 7.75
CA GLU A 66 40.73 -10.94 8.38
C GLU A 66 40.08 -11.49 9.68
N PRO A 67 39.75 -10.63 10.67
CA PRO A 67 39.11 -11.05 11.91
C PRO A 67 37.70 -11.61 11.68
N GLY A 68 37.34 -12.68 12.41
CA GLY A 68 36.18 -13.55 12.19
C GLY A 68 34.79 -12.92 12.13
N ASN A 69 34.63 -11.63 12.46
CA ASN A 69 33.34 -10.93 12.38
C ASN A 69 32.89 -10.67 10.92
N LYS A 70 33.80 -10.60 9.94
CA LYS A 70 33.48 -10.39 8.52
C LYS A 70 33.16 -11.68 7.73
N MET A 71 33.46 -12.85 8.32
CA MET A 71 33.25 -14.16 7.71
C MET A 71 31.75 -14.48 7.57
N GLY A 72 31.00 -14.19 8.62
CA GLY A 72 29.56 -14.34 8.68
C GLY A 72 28.80 -13.49 7.65
N ASP A 73 29.25 -12.25 7.47
CA ASP A 73 28.66 -11.29 6.52
C ASP A 73 28.74 -11.80 5.09
N LYS A 74 29.90 -12.34 4.69
CA LYS A 74 30.11 -12.83 3.33
C LYS A 74 29.25 -14.06 3.05
N MET A 75 29.13 -15.00 3.99
CA MET A 75 28.30 -16.21 3.80
C MET A 75 26.79 -15.92 3.81
N PHE A 76 26.32 -15.06 4.71
CA PHE A 76 24.90 -14.69 4.74
C PHE A 76 24.51 -13.87 3.50
N ASN A 77 25.37 -12.94 3.07
CA ASN A 77 25.15 -12.19 1.83
C ASN A 77 25.16 -13.12 0.61
N LEU A 78 26.00 -14.15 0.58
CA LEU A 78 26.01 -15.16 -0.49
C LEU A 78 24.70 -15.96 -0.52
N LEU A 79 24.21 -16.43 0.63
CA LEU A 79 22.94 -17.15 0.73
C LEU A 79 21.75 -16.28 0.32
N LEU A 80 21.70 -15.02 0.77
CA LEU A 80 20.61 -14.10 0.42
C LEU A 80 20.66 -13.71 -1.07
N SER A 81 21.86 -13.55 -1.63
CA SER A 81 22.05 -13.28 -3.07
C SER A 81 21.72 -14.47 -3.98
N GLN A 82 21.63 -15.68 -3.42
CA GLN A 82 21.30 -16.90 -4.16
C GLN A 82 19.80 -17.21 -4.15
N VAL A 83 19.05 -16.67 -3.18
CA VAL A 83 17.60 -16.88 -3.01
C VAL A 83 16.77 -15.80 -3.71
N LEU A 84 17.33 -14.60 -3.91
CA LEU A 84 16.65 -13.53 -4.65
C LEU A 84 16.94 -13.65 -6.16
N PRO A 85 15.92 -13.54 -7.03
CA PRO A 85 16.15 -13.30 -8.45
C PRO A 85 17.09 -12.11 -8.58
N LYS A 86 18.11 -12.22 -9.45
CA LYS A 86 18.83 -11.03 -9.91
C LYS A 86 17.81 -10.24 -10.72
N GLU A 87 17.09 -9.34 -10.07
CA GLU A 87 16.49 -8.23 -10.79
C GLU A 87 17.66 -7.46 -11.36
N ASP A 88 17.91 -7.68 -12.65
CA ASP A 88 18.68 -6.76 -13.48
C ASP A 88 17.92 -5.44 -13.46
N LEU A 89 18.19 -4.61 -12.45
CA LEU A 89 17.87 -3.18 -12.41
C LEU A 89 18.72 -2.40 -13.42
N SER A 90 19.04 -3.03 -14.56
CA SER A 90 19.90 -2.51 -15.62
C SER A 90 19.16 -2.32 -16.93
N ASP A 91 17.86 -2.06 -16.91
CA ASP A 91 17.17 -1.52 -18.08
C ASP A 91 16.56 -0.15 -17.78
N THR A 92 17.10 0.84 -18.51
CA THR A 92 16.61 2.21 -18.70
C THR A 92 16.70 3.18 -17.51
N SER A 93 17.93 3.51 -17.11
CA SER A 93 18.23 4.91 -16.83
C SER A 93 18.70 5.56 -18.14
N PRO A 94 17.94 6.49 -18.76
CA PRO A 94 18.48 7.26 -19.87
C PRO A 94 19.64 8.12 -19.35
N GLU A 95 20.68 8.21 -20.16
CA GLU A 95 21.85 9.05 -19.93
C GLU A 95 21.46 10.48 -19.53
N ASP A 96 22.23 11.05 -18.60
CA ASP A 96 22.07 12.40 -18.07
C ASP A 96 22.06 13.47 -19.19
N ASP A 97 20.87 13.97 -19.54
CA ASP A 97 20.70 15.21 -20.31
C ASP A 97 20.39 16.37 -19.33
N PRO A 98 21.27 17.38 -19.20
CA PRO A 98 21.19 18.37 -18.11
C PRO A 98 20.05 19.41 -18.25
N ASN A 99 19.07 19.22 -19.14
CA ASN A 99 18.13 20.29 -19.50
C ASN A 99 16.63 19.95 -19.42
N THR A 100 16.23 18.93 -18.66
CA THR A 100 14.80 18.66 -18.38
C THR A 100 14.39 19.12 -16.97
N PRO A 101 13.34 19.95 -16.83
CA PRO A 101 12.86 20.38 -15.53
C PRO A 101 12.16 19.20 -14.84
N ARG A 102 12.76 18.70 -13.76
CA ARG A 102 12.21 17.62 -12.91
C ARG A 102 10.82 18.01 -12.41
N ILE A 103 9.79 17.30 -12.85
CA ILE A 103 8.47 17.32 -12.22
C ILE A 103 8.66 16.82 -10.79
N LYS A 104 8.64 17.75 -9.85
CA LYS A 104 8.84 17.51 -8.43
C LYS A 104 7.60 16.81 -7.91
N ASP A 105 7.63 15.49 -7.88
CA ASP A 105 6.52 14.66 -7.44
C ASP A 105 6.11 15.08 -6.02
N ARG A 106 4.96 15.76 -5.92
CA ARG A 106 4.51 16.53 -4.73
C ARG A 106 4.01 15.62 -3.61
N ARG A 107 4.42 14.36 -3.61
CA ARG A 107 4.13 13.34 -2.59
C ARG A 107 5.34 13.05 -1.67
N SER A 108 6.46 13.74 -1.88
CA SER A 108 7.78 13.38 -1.34
C SER A 108 8.29 14.21 -0.16
N ARG A 109 7.49 15.09 0.46
CA ARG A 109 8.01 15.98 1.53
C ARG A 109 8.01 15.42 2.96
N THR A 110 7.67 14.15 3.16
CA THR A 110 7.88 13.48 4.47
C THR A 110 8.14 11.98 4.32
N TYR A 111 8.84 11.56 3.27
CA TYR A 111 9.52 10.27 3.36
C TYR A 111 10.84 10.55 4.07
N VAL A 112 10.89 10.23 5.36
CA VAL A 112 12.14 10.08 6.11
C VAL A 112 13.13 9.39 5.18
N ASP A 113 14.32 9.94 4.96
CA ASP A 113 15.42 9.36 4.17
C ASP A 113 15.75 7.94 4.68
N ARG A 114 14.94 6.97 4.30
CA ARG A 114 15.16 5.56 4.53
C ARG A 114 16.05 5.11 3.37
N PRO A 115 17.25 4.58 3.63
CA PRO A 115 18.17 4.20 2.58
C PRO A 115 17.50 3.24 1.59
N ASN A 116 17.82 3.38 0.31
CA ASN A 116 17.36 2.47 -0.74
C ASN A 116 17.70 1.02 -0.36
N PHE A 117 16.82 0.09 -0.76
CA PHE A 117 16.95 -1.33 -0.46
C PHE A 117 18.33 -1.82 -0.92
N SER A 118 19.13 -2.32 0.02
CA SER A 118 20.44 -2.88 -0.28
C SER A 118 20.65 -4.13 0.55
N ILE A 119 20.99 -5.22 -0.13
CA ILE A 119 21.19 -6.54 0.48
C ILE A 119 22.19 -6.50 1.67
N PRO A 120 23.33 -5.79 1.59
CA PRO A 120 24.25 -5.71 2.72
C PRO A 120 23.67 -4.96 3.93
N THR A 121 22.82 -3.95 3.72
CA THR A 121 22.20 -3.21 4.83
C THR A 121 21.07 -4.02 5.46
N MET A 122 20.27 -4.76 4.68
CA MET A 122 19.27 -5.69 5.18
C MET A 122 19.90 -6.79 6.04
N SER A 123 21.00 -7.38 5.58
CA SER A 123 21.78 -8.39 6.33
C SER A 123 22.30 -7.85 7.66
N SER A 124 22.93 -6.67 7.64
CA SER A 124 23.43 -6.00 8.85
C SER A 124 22.31 -5.64 9.83
N ASN A 125 21.18 -5.14 9.32
CA ASN A 125 20.00 -4.82 10.12
C ASN A 125 19.35 -6.07 10.71
N PHE A 126 19.23 -7.15 9.94
CA PHE A 126 18.70 -8.43 10.38
C PHE A 126 19.53 -9.01 11.53
N ARG A 127 20.86 -8.97 11.43
CA ARG A 127 21.74 -9.45 12.50
C ARG A 127 21.59 -8.63 13.78
N ARG A 128 21.58 -7.31 13.67
CA ARG A 128 21.35 -6.40 14.82
C ARG A 128 19.99 -6.62 15.46
N PHE A 129 18.98 -6.89 14.65
CA PHE A 129 17.64 -7.23 15.12
C PHE A 129 17.63 -8.59 15.83
N ASN A 130 18.12 -9.65 15.19
CA ASN A 130 18.16 -11.02 15.74
C ASN A 130 18.98 -11.11 17.05
N ALA A 131 20.03 -10.29 17.19
CA ALA A 131 20.83 -10.20 18.40
C ALA A 131 20.10 -9.53 19.59
N ARG A 132 19.02 -8.76 19.34
CA ARG A 132 18.27 -8.00 20.36
C ARG A 132 16.86 -8.53 20.60
N ILE A 133 16.26 -9.18 19.62
CA ILE A 133 14.87 -9.64 19.66
C ILE A 133 14.62 -10.75 20.69
N GLY A 134 15.66 -11.43 21.18
CA GLY A 134 15.53 -12.54 22.15
C GLY A 134 14.72 -12.19 23.41
N VAL A 135 14.78 -10.94 23.89
CA VAL A 135 13.96 -10.49 25.03
C VAL A 135 12.47 -10.52 24.70
N ALA A 136 12.10 -10.15 23.47
CA ALA A 136 10.71 -10.19 23.02
C ALA A 136 10.20 -11.64 22.92
N PHE A 137 11.02 -12.58 22.44
CA PHE A 137 10.63 -14.00 22.41
C PHE A 137 10.49 -14.61 23.81
N ILE A 138 11.34 -14.22 24.78
CA ILE A 138 11.14 -14.62 26.19
C ILE A 138 9.80 -14.10 26.72
N PHE A 139 9.48 -12.84 26.42
CA PHE A 139 8.20 -12.24 26.82
C PHE A 139 7.01 -12.95 26.16
N GLN A 140 7.06 -13.17 24.84
CA GLN A 140 6.07 -13.94 24.09
C GLN A 140 5.87 -15.33 24.70
N ASN A 141 6.95 -16.06 25.00
CA ASN A 141 6.85 -17.40 25.58
C ASN A 141 6.26 -17.40 26.98
N ARG A 142 6.54 -16.37 27.79
CA ARG A 142 5.89 -16.18 29.09
C ARG A 142 4.40 -15.93 28.93
N LEU A 143 3.99 -15.11 27.96
CA LEU A 143 2.58 -14.90 27.65
C LEU A 143 1.89 -16.17 27.18
N ILE A 144 2.50 -16.92 26.25
CA ILE A 144 1.96 -18.20 25.78
C ILE A 144 1.77 -19.16 26.95
N ARG A 145 2.75 -19.28 27.86
CA ARG A 145 2.62 -20.13 29.07
C ARG A 145 1.55 -19.66 30.03
N LEU A 146 1.37 -18.34 30.15
CA LEU A 146 0.35 -17.73 30.98
C LEU A 146 -1.05 -18.06 30.44
N PHE A 147 -1.27 -17.90 29.13
CA PHE A 147 -2.56 -18.17 28.50
C PHE A 147 -2.83 -19.66 28.29
N THR A 148 -1.81 -20.51 28.22
CA THR A 148 -1.95 -21.99 28.16
C THR A 148 -2.04 -22.66 29.53
N TRP A 149 -2.19 -21.88 30.62
CA TRP A 149 -2.35 -22.38 31.99
C TRP A 149 -1.23 -23.31 32.50
N LYS A 150 -0.01 -23.20 31.95
CA LYS A 150 1.11 -24.07 32.34
C LYS A 150 1.43 -23.98 33.85
N GLN A 151 1.28 -22.79 34.43
CA GLN A 151 1.35 -22.55 35.86
C GLN A 151 0.09 -21.81 36.32
N PRO A 152 -0.95 -22.53 36.81
CA PRO A 152 -2.27 -21.96 37.05
C PRO A 152 -2.24 -20.84 38.10
N THR A 153 -1.31 -20.90 39.06
CA THR A 153 -1.13 -19.84 40.06
C THR A 153 -0.75 -18.49 39.43
N GLN A 154 0.09 -18.50 38.38
CA GLN A 154 0.47 -17.29 37.65
C GLN A 154 -0.72 -16.76 36.83
N THR A 155 -1.44 -17.64 36.14
CA THR A 155 -2.63 -17.26 35.36
C THR A 155 -3.73 -16.70 36.24
N LEU A 156 -3.99 -17.30 37.41
CA LEU A 156 -4.94 -16.77 38.40
C LEU A 156 -4.49 -15.41 38.95
N SER A 157 -3.20 -15.24 39.24
CA SER A 157 -2.68 -13.93 39.69
C SER A 157 -2.85 -12.85 38.61
N PHE A 158 -2.67 -13.20 37.34
CA PHE A 158 -2.93 -12.30 36.22
C PHE A 158 -4.41 -11.96 36.10
N LEU A 159 -5.31 -12.94 36.21
CA LEU A 159 -6.75 -12.72 36.19
C LEU A 159 -7.22 -11.83 37.35
N LEU A 160 -6.63 -11.96 38.54
CA LEU A 160 -6.91 -11.07 39.68
C LEU A 160 -6.45 -9.63 39.44
N VAL A 161 -5.31 -9.43 38.78
CA VAL A 161 -4.88 -8.09 38.36
C VAL A 161 -5.81 -7.57 37.26
N TRP A 162 -6.23 -8.42 36.32
CA TRP A 162 -7.16 -8.07 35.26
C TRP A 162 -8.54 -7.65 35.81
N THR A 163 -9.10 -8.38 36.78
CA THR A 163 -10.35 -7.97 37.44
C THR A 163 -10.22 -6.61 38.10
N PHE A 164 -9.11 -6.35 38.80
CA PHE A 164 -8.88 -5.07 39.44
C PHE A 164 -8.85 -3.91 38.43
N VAL A 165 -8.19 -4.12 37.28
CA VAL A 165 -8.13 -3.15 36.18
C VAL A 165 -9.51 -2.92 35.52
N CYS A 166 -10.31 -3.97 35.33
CA CYS A 166 -11.64 -3.84 34.74
C CYS A 166 -12.67 -3.21 35.69
N VAL A 167 -12.56 -3.47 37.01
CA VAL A 167 -13.46 -2.92 38.03
C VAL A 167 -13.22 -1.44 38.24
N ASP A 168 -11.96 -1.01 38.25
CA ASP A 168 -11.57 0.40 38.37
C ASP A 168 -10.58 0.82 37.26
N PRO A 169 -11.08 1.32 36.12
CA PRO A 169 -10.23 1.68 34.98
C PRO A 169 -9.31 2.87 35.25
N TYR A 170 -9.51 3.65 36.33
CA TYR A 170 -8.62 4.76 36.69
C TYR A 170 -7.23 4.29 37.11
N LEU A 171 -7.05 2.99 37.35
CA LEU A 171 -5.75 2.37 37.64
C LEU A 171 -4.88 2.18 36.39
N LEU A 172 -5.46 2.23 35.19
CA LEU A 172 -4.74 1.95 33.93
C LEU A 172 -3.53 2.90 33.72
N PRO A 173 -3.63 4.23 33.97
CA PRO A 173 -2.47 5.14 33.88
C PRO A 173 -1.41 4.89 34.97
N VAL A 174 -1.80 4.35 36.13
CA VAL A 174 -0.90 4.08 37.26
C VAL A 174 -0.12 2.78 37.06
N LEU A 175 -0.74 1.79 36.41
CA LEU A 175 -0.17 0.47 36.15
C LEU A 175 1.22 0.51 35.46
N PRO A 176 1.46 1.27 34.37
CA PRO A 176 2.79 1.32 33.75
C PRO A 176 3.85 1.96 34.67
N LEU A 177 3.48 2.92 35.51
CA LEU A 177 4.40 3.54 36.47
C LEU A 177 4.75 2.55 37.59
N ALA A 178 3.74 1.90 38.16
CA ALA A 178 3.93 0.88 39.19
C ALA A 178 4.73 -0.32 38.65
N SER A 179 4.46 -0.76 37.42
CA SER A 179 5.19 -1.88 36.82
C SER A 179 6.65 -1.53 36.54
N ALA A 180 6.95 -0.31 36.08
CA ALA A 180 8.32 0.16 35.95
C ALA A 180 9.04 0.21 37.31
N MET A 181 8.37 0.64 38.37
CA MET A 181 8.95 0.64 39.72
C MET A 181 9.23 -0.79 40.23
N PHE A 182 8.22 -1.67 40.24
CA PHE A 182 8.32 -2.99 40.86
C PHE A 182 9.05 -4.04 40.01
N PHE A 183 8.92 -4.00 38.68
CA PHE A 183 9.50 -5.03 37.80
C PHE A 183 10.78 -4.60 37.08
N VAL A 184 11.05 -3.29 36.96
CA VAL A 184 12.28 -2.78 36.34
C VAL A 184 13.23 -2.22 37.40
N MET A 185 12.79 -1.21 38.15
CA MET A 185 13.66 -0.48 39.08
C MET A 185 14.05 -1.30 40.32
N VAL A 186 13.10 -1.98 40.98
CA VAL A 186 13.39 -2.79 42.17
C VAL A 186 14.35 -3.96 41.86
N PRO A 187 14.16 -4.77 40.80
CA PRO A 187 15.13 -5.82 40.45
C PRO A 187 16.47 -5.26 39.99
N ALA A 188 16.49 -4.11 39.28
CA ALA A 188 17.73 -3.45 38.92
C ALA A 188 18.50 -2.93 40.14
N TYR A 189 17.78 -2.45 41.17
CA TYR A 189 18.35 -2.03 42.44
C TYR A 189 18.93 -3.22 43.21
N LEU A 190 18.16 -4.32 43.36
CA LEU A 190 18.62 -5.54 44.03
C LEU A 190 19.80 -6.19 43.31
N ALA A 191 19.83 -6.16 41.98
CA ALA A 191 20.98 -6.65 41.19
C ALA A 191 22.26 -5.82 41.42
N ARG A 192 22.11 -4.55 41.80
CA ARG A 192 23.23 -3.64 42.08
C ARG A 192 23.71 -3.74 43.53
N HIS A 193 22.84 -4.17 44.45
CA HIS A 193 23.11 -4.38 45.88
C HIS A 193 22.78 -5.83 46.29
N PRO A 194 23.55 -6.83 45.81
CA PRO A 194 23.36 -8.22 46.23
C PRO A 194 23.60 -8.38 47.74
N GLU A 195 22.85 -9.27 48.38
CA GLU A 195 23.09 -9.64 49.77
C GLU A 195 24.46 -10.33 49.89
N PRO A 196 25.28 -10.01 50.91
CA PRO A 196 26.58 -10.64 51.09
C PRO A 196 26.42 -12.14 51.31
N GLU A 197 27.11 -12.95 50.50
CA GLU A 197 27.15 -14.41 50.64
C GLU A 197 27.67 -14.78 52.04
N GLY A 198 26.81 -15.36 52.89
CA GLY A 198 27.14 -15.77 54.26
C GLY A 198 26.40 -15.04 55.39
N ALA A 199 25.42 -14.20 55.08
CA ALA A 199 24.56 -13.61 56.11
C ALA A 199 23.72 -14.70 56.81
N VAL A 200 24.06 -14.96 58.09
CA VAL A 200 23.30 -15.83 58.99
C VAL A 200 21.90 -15.24 59.20
N ASP A 201 20.87 -16.09 59.20
CA ASP A 201 19.44 -15.74 59.37
C ASP A 201 19.24 -14.60 60.39
N GLY A 202 18.96 -13.39 59.90
CA GLY A 202 18.61 -12.24 60.73
C GLY A 202 19.33 -10.93 60.39
N TYR A 203 20.49 -10.95 59.73
CA TYR A 203 21.17 -9.72 59.27
C TYR A 203 20.80 -9.43 57.81
N ARG A 204 19.64 -8.78 57.59
CA ARG A 204 19.40 -8.08 56.31
C ARG A 204 20.44 -6.97 56.20
N GLY A 205 21.43 -7.16 55.33
CA GLY A 205 22.45 -6.15 55.06
C GLY A 205 21.81 -4.80 54.74
N ASN A 206 22.31 -3.74 55.37
CA ASN A 206 21.77 -2.40 55.21
C ASN A 206 21.90 -1.98 53.73
N LEU A 207 20.78 -1.88 53.01
CA LEU A 207 20.72 -1.59 51.56
C LEU A 207 21.23 -0.17 51.19
N GLY A 208 21.56 0.66 52.18
CA GLY A 208 22.05 2.03 52.01
C GLY A 208 23.56 2.17 51.76
N GLY A 209 24.25 1.11 51.35
CA GLY A 209 25.69 1.13 51.04
C GLY A 209 26.02 1.56 49.61
N PRO A 210 27.30 1.82 49.29
CA PRO A 210 27.76 2.03 47.91
C PRO A 210 27.38 0.84 47.02
N PRO A 211 27.17 1.04 45.71
CA PRO A 211 26.81 -0.04 44.79
C PRO A 211 27.89 -1.13 44.77
N LEU A 212 27.51 -2.38 45.05
CA LEU A 212 28.43 -3.52 45.14
C LEU A 212 28.63 -4.24 43.79
N ALA A 213 27.74 -4.03 42.82
CA ALA A 213 27.82 -4.62 41.49
C ALA A 213 27.66 -3.57 40.36
N ASP A 214 28.24 -3.88 39.20
CA ASP A 214 28.10 -3.05 37.99
C ASP A 214 26.66 -3.04 37.47
N ALA A 215 26.27 -1.92 36.85
CA ALA A 215 24.95 -1.80 36.22
C ALA A 215 24.81 -2.82 35.09
N LYS A 216 23.94 -3.82 35.28
CA LYS A 216 23.67 -4.87 34.30
C LYS A 216 22.98 -4.27 33.07
N THR A 217 23.75 -3.99 32.02
CA THR A 217 23.22 -3.58 30.72
C THR A 217 22.79 -4.81 29.91
N ILE A 218 21.67 -4.71 29.20
CA ILE A 218 21.21 -5.78 28.28
C ILE A 218 22.19 -5.81 27.11
N LYS A 219 23.16 -6.72 27.16
CA LYS A 219 24.10 -6.92 26.05
C LYS A 219 23.40 -7.68 24.93
N PRO A 220 23.55 -7.25 23.66
CA PRO A 220 23.06 -8.03 22.52
C PRO A 220 23.69 -9.42 22.53
N ALA A 221 22.94 -10.44 22.13
CA ALA A 221 23.46 -11.79 22.04
C ALA A 221 24.69 -11.82 21.11
N PRO A 222 25.78 -12.51 21.50
CA PRO A 222 26.95 -12.60 20.64
C PRO A 222 26.57 -13.21 19.29
N GLU A 223 27.06 -12.59 18.22
CA GLU A 223 26.85 -13.08 16.84
C GLU A 223 27.37 -14.53 16.76
N PHE A 224 26.61 -15.43 16.12
CA PHE A 224 26.90 -16.88 16.02
C PHE A 224 26.83 -17.70 17.32
N SER A 225 26.31 -17.13 18.42
CA SER A 225 26.05 -17.91 19.64
C SER A 225 24.87 -18.89 19.45
N LYS A 226 24.79 -19.92 20.30
CA LYS A 226 23.64 -20.85 20.34
C LYS A 226 22.31 -20.10 20.50
N ASP A 227 22.33 -18.99 21.25
CA ASP A 227 21.18 -18.14 21.49
C ASP A 227 20.81 -17.29 20.25
N PHE A 228 21.80 -16.86 19.46
CA PHE A 228 21.57 -16.23 18.16
C PHE A 228 20.83 -17.17 17.19
N PHE A 229 21.22 -18.46 17.12
CA PHE A 229 20.55 -19.45 16.29
C PHE A 229 19.15 -19.83 16.81
N ARG A 230 18.94 -19.85 18.13
CA ARG A 230 17.61 -20.03 18.73
C ARG A 230 16.67 -18.88 18.38
N ASN A 231 17.13 -17.64 18.52
CA ASN A 231 16.36 -16.47 18.11
C ASN A 231 16.03 -16.51 16.61
N MET A 232 16.95 -16.98 15.77
CA MET A 232 16.72 -17.12 14.33
C MET A 232 15.63 -18.15 14.00
N ARG A 233 15.57 -19.26 14.75
CA ARG A 233 14.48 -20.24 14.64
C ARG A 233 13.14 -19.65 15.10
N ASP A 234 13.13 -19.00 16.26
CA ASP A 234 11.91 -18.40 16.81
C ASP A 234 11.38 -17.30 15.87
N LEU A 235 12.28 -16.55 15.21
CA LEU A 235 11.94 -15.57 14.18
C LEU A 235 11.32 -16.20 12.94
N GLN A 236 11.85 -17.33 12.45
CA GLN A 236 11.27 -18.06 11.32
C GLN A 236 9.84 -18.54 11.66
N ASN A 237 9.66 -19.15 12.82
CA ASN A 237 8.33 -19.58 13.25
C ASN A 237 7.36 -18.39 13.40
N CYS A 238 7.81 -17.28 13.97
CA CYS A 238 6.97 -16.09 14.11
C CYS A 238 6.59 -15.46 12.77
N MET A 239 7.47 -15.50 11.76
CA MET A 239 7.14 -15.04 10.40
C MET A 239 6.06 -15.91 9.76
N GLU A 240 6.11 -17.23 9.96
CA GLU A 240 5.09 -18.17 9.50
C GLU A 240 3.77 -18.05 10.26
N ASP A 241 3.82 -17.88 11.59
CA ASP A 241 2.63 -17.67 12.41
C ASP A 241 1.94 -16.36 12.03
N PHE A 242 2.71 -15.32 11.71
CA PHE A 242 2.18 -14.04 11.24
C PHE A 242 1.52 -14.15 9.87
N SER A 243 2.15 -14.83 8.89
CA SER A 243 1.55 -15.00 7.56
C SER A 243 0.26 -15.81 7.64
N ARG A 244 0.26 -16.94 8.35
CA ARG A 244 -0.96 -17.76 8.56
C ARG A 244 -2.07 -16.98 9.26
N GLY A 245 -1.72 -16.23 10.31
CA GLY A 245 -2.68 -15.39 11.03
C GLY A 245 -3.25 -14.28 10.15
N HIS A 246 -2.40 -13.61 9.38
CA HIS A 246 -2.81 -12.58 8.43
C HIS A 246 -3.74 -13.16 7.35
N ASP A 247 -3.38 -14.28 6.75
CA ASP A 247 -4.15 -14.91 5.68
C ASP A 247 -5.49 -15.48 6.19
N ALA A 248 -5.52 -16.00 7.43
CA ALA A 248 -6.77 -16.42 8.09
C ALA A 248 -7.69 -15.23 8.41
N VAL A 249 -7.13 -14.10 8.86
CA VAL A 249 -7.91 -12.86 9.04
C VAL A 249 -8.43 -12.35 7.70
N LEU A 250 -7.60 -12.39 6.66
CA LEU A 250 -7.96 -11.93 5.33
C LEU A 250 -9.02 -12.84 4.68
N SER A 251 -8.97 -14.16 4.89
CA SER A 251 -9.97 -15.10 4.37
C SER A 251 -11.34 -14.91 5.00
N VAL A 252 -11.40 -14.43 6.26
CA VAL A 252 -12.66 -14.08 6.94
C VAL A 252 -13.13 -12.69 6.55
N ILE A 253 -12.27 -11.67 6.57
CA ILE A 253 -12.67 -10.26 6.36
C ILE A 253 -12.93 -9.96 4.88
N THR A 254 -12.05 -10.38 3.98
CA THR A 254 -12.13 -10.01 2.54
C THR A 254 -13.47 -10.35 1.90
N PRO A 255 -14.01 -11.58 1.99
CA PRO A 255 -15.29 -11.89 1.35
C PRO A 255 -16.46 -11.09 1.96
N LEU A 256 -16.35 -10.64 3.22
CA LEU A 256 -17.37 -9.86 3.90
C LEU A 256 -17.29 -8.35 3.58
N THR A 257 -16.10 -7.82 3.29
CA THR A 257 -15.88 -6.37 3.12
C THR A 257 -15.52 -5.92 1.71
N ASN A 258 -15.09 -6.84 0.83
CA ASN A 258 -14.59 -6.51 -0.51
C ASN A 258 -15.72 -6.33 -1.55
N PHE A 259 -17.00 -6.37 -1.15
CA PHE A 259 -18.14 -6.26 -2.07
C PHE A 259 -18.13 -7.28 -3.21
N SER A 260 -17.45 -8.43 -3.03
CA SER A 260 -17.44 -9.53 -4.01
C SER A 260 -18.83 -10.12 -4.20
N ASN A 261 -19.60 -10.19 -3.11
CA ASN A 261 -21.05 -10.32 -3.14
C ASN A 261 -21.65 -9.01 -2.60
N GLU A 262 -22.13 -8.18 -3.53
CA GLU A 262 -22.60 -6.82 -3.25
C GLU A 262 -23.77 -6.84 -2.27
N ASN A 263 -24.71 -7.78 -2.41
CA ASN A 263 -25.84 -7.94 -1.49
C ASN A 263 -25.37 -8.26 -0.07
N LEU A 264 -24.51 -9.27 0.11
CA LEU A 264 -24.05 -9.68 1.44
C LEU A 264 -23.23 -8.57 2.11
N SER A 265 -22.31 -7.94 1.37
CA SER A 265 -21.46 -6.89 1.91
C SER A 265 -22.27 -5.63 2.28
N SER A 266 -23.26 -5.27 1.45
CA SER A 266 -24.17 -4.15 1.72
C SER A 266 -25.07 -4.40 2.92
N MET A 267 -25.59 -5.63 3.09
CA MET A 267 -26.33 -6.00 4.28
C MET A 267 -25.46 -5.86 5.54
N ILE A 268 -24.25 -6.42 5.52
CA ILE A 268 -23.34 -6.35 6.66
C ILE A 268 -23.04 -4.88 6.98
N TYR A 269 -22.83 -4.04 5.96
CA TYR A 269 -22.67 -2.60 6.14
C TYR A 269 -23.86 -1.96 6.85
N LEU A 270 -25.09 -2.25 6.41
CA LEU A 270 -26.32 -1.72 7.04
C LEU A 270 -26.50 -2.24 8.48
N LEU A 271 -26.26 -3.53 8.72
CA LEU A 271 -26.30 -4.11 10.06
C LEU A 271 -25.27 -3.44 10.98
N LEU A 272 -24.03 -3.27 10.52
CA LEU A 272 -22.99 -2.58 11.28
C LEU A 272 -23.36 -1.12 11.54
N LEU A 273 -23.99 -0.43 10.60
CA LEU A 273 -24.47 0.94 10.78
C LEU A 273 -25.56 1.02 11.85
N ILE A 274 -26.57 0.14 11.78
CA ILE A 274 -27.66 0.08 12.77
C ILE A 274 -27.12 -0.29 14.15
N VAL A 275 -26.23 -1.28 14.23
CA VAL A 275 -25.56 -1.68 15.48
C VAL A 275 -24.72 -0.52 16.02
N SER A 276 -23.99 0.21 15.18
CA SER A 276 -23.21 1.38 15.60
C SER A 276 -24.10 2.49 16.18
N CYS A 277 -25.19 2.85 15.48
CA CYS A 277 -26.15 3.86 15.94
C CYS A 277 -26.83 3.45 17.26
N SER A 278 -27.28 2.19 17.36
CA SER A 278 -27.90 1.66 18.57
C SER A 278 -26.92 1.58 19.75
N LEU A 279 -25.67 1.15 19.52
CA LEU A 279 -24.62 1.16 20.54
C LEU A 279 -24.29 2.59 20.98
N PHE A 280 -24.26 3.56 20.08
CA PHE A 280 -24.00 4.96 20.44
C PHE A 280 -25.05 5.48 21.44
N ILE A 281 -26.32 5.16 21.22
CA ILE A 281 -27.42 5.57 22.10
C ILE A 281 -27.40 4.75 23.41
N SER A 282 -27.21 3.44 23.33
CA SER A 282 -27.30 2.51 24.46
C SER A 282 -26.00 2.32 25.24
N ALA A 283 -24.90 2.95 24.82
CA ALA A 283 -23.57 2.78 25.42
C ALA A 283 -23.56 3.03 26.92
N HIS A 284 -24.34 4.00 27.41
CA HIS A 284 -24.38 4.31 28.84
C HIS A 284 -25.13 3.26 29.68
N LEU A 285 -25.99 2.42 29.08
CA LEU A 285 -26.68 1.32 29.76
C LEU A 285 -25.80 0.07 29.87
N LEU A 286 -24.79 -0.06 29.01
CA LEU A 286 -23.94 -1.25 28.96
C LEU A 286 -22.92 -1.22 30.10
N PRO A 287 -22.82 -2.29 30.90
CA PRO A 287 -21.83 -2.39 31.95
C PRO A 287 -20.45 -2.74 31.35
N TRP A 288 -19.81 -1.78 30.70
CA TRP A 288 -18.52 -1.96 30.00
C TRP A 288 -17.45 -2.64 30.88
N ARG A 289 -17.43 -2.32 32.18
CA ARG A 289 -16.54 -2.96 33.16
C ARG A 289 -16.69 -4.47 33.21
N LEU A 290 -17.94 -4.94 33.23
CA LEU A 290 -18.27 -6.36 33.26
C LEU A 290 -18.02 -7.01 31.90
N ILE A 291 -18.31 -6.31 30.81
CA ILE A 291 -18.04 -6.81 29.44
C ILE A 291 -16.54 -7.07 29.24
N PHE A 292 -15.68 -6.10 29.56
CA PHE A 292 -14.23 -6.29 29.45
C PHE A 292 -13.69 -7.37 30.38
N LEU A 293 -14.27 -7.48 31.59
CA LEU A 293 -13.93 -8.54 32.53
C LEU A 293 -14.26 -9.91 31.92
N LEU A 294 -15.50 -10.10 31.46
CA LEU A 294 -15.93 -11.37 30.85
C LEU A 294 -15.10 -11.71 29.60
N ILE A 295 -14.81 -10.73 28.74
CA ILE A 295 -13.97 -10.96 27.55
C ILE A 295 -12.59 -11.49 27.96
N GLY A 296 -11.91 -10.86 28.92
CA GLY A 296 -10.59 -11.32 29.35
C GLY A 296 -10.62 -12.69 30.03
N TYR A 297 -11.67 -12.99 30.79
CA TYR A 297 -11.88 -14.32 31.40
C TYR A 297 -12.13 -15.39 30.33
N THR A 298 -13.01 -15.12 29.36
CA THR A 298 -13.32 -16.05 28.28
C THR A 298 -12.09 -16.32 27.42
N LEU A 299 -11.34 -15.28 27.02
CA LEU A 299 -10.10 -15.44 26.25
C LEU A 299 -9.06 -16.28 27.00
N THR A 300 -8.90 -16.05 28.31
CA THR A 300 -7.96 -16.82 29.12
C THR A 300 -8.46 -18.25 29.32
N ALA A 301 -9.76 -18.46 29.53
CA ALA A 301 -10.36 -19.78 29.69
C ALA A 301 -10.26 -20.63 28.41
N LEU A 302 -10.45 -20.04 27.24
CA LEU A 302 -10.27 -20.73 25.94
C LEU A 302 -8.85 -21.28 25.75
N GLY A 303 -7.85 -20.68 26.42
CA GLY A 303 -6.48 -21.17 26.42
C GLY A 303 -6.22 -22.37 27.36
N HIS A 304 -7.21 -22.79 28.15
CA HIS A 304 -7.04 -23.92 29.08
C HIS A 304 -6.93 -25.26 28.32
N PRO A 305 -5.98 -26.14 28.67
CA PRO A 305 -5.72 -27.37 27.90
C PRO A 305 -6.95 -28.27 27.78
N THR A 306 -7.76 -28.39 28.85
CA THR A 306 -8.98 -29.22 28.77
C THR A 306 -10.04 -28.63 27.83
N ILE A 307 -10.08 -27.30 27.68
CA ILE A 307 -11.01 -26.63 26.76
C ILE A 307 -10.48 -26.75 25.34
N GLN A 308 -9.17 -26.63 25.14
CA GLN A 308 -8.54 -26.86 23.83
C GLN A 308 -8.74 -28.30 23.36
N ASP A 309 -8.56 -29.29 24.25
CA ASP A 309 -8.82 -30.70 23.94
C ASP A 309 -10.30 -30.90 23.55
N LEU A 310 -11.23 -30.30 24.29
CA LEU A 310 -12.67 -30.35 23.99
C LEU A 310 -13.04 -29.65 22.67
N LEU A 311 -12.39 -28.53 22.35
CA LEU A 311 -12.60 -27.82 21.08
C LEU A 311 -12.03 -28.59 19.89
N SER A 312 -10.89 -29.25 20.08
CA SER A 312 -10.24 -30.10 19.07
C SER A 312 -10.93 -31.46 18.88
N THR A 313 -11.96 -31.75 19.67
CA THR A 313 -12.74 -32.97 19.52
C THR A 313 -13.54 -32.88 18.23
N PRO A 314 -13.54 -33.93 17.37
CA PRO A 314 -14.14 -33.86 16.03
C PRO A 314 -15.66 -33.61 16.06
N GLU A 315 -16.34 -33.91 17.17
CA GLU A 315 -17.76 -33.58 17.37
C GLU A 315 -17.98 -32.07 17.52
N THR A 316 -17.13 -31.39 18.30
CA THR A 316 -17.20 -29.94 18.51
C THR A 316 -16.82 -29.21 17.23
N GLU A 317 -15.80 -29.67 16.51
CA GLU A 317 -15.39 -29.08 15.23
C GLU A 317 -16.54 -29.12 14.21
N LYS A 318 -17.21 -30.26 14.07
CA LYS A 318 -18.40 -30.40 13.21
C LYS A 318 -19.54 -29.49 13.65
N PHE A 319 -19.81 -29.42 14.95
CA PHE A 319 -20.86 -28.54 15.47
C PHE A 319 -20.58 -27.06 15.17
N VAL A 320 -19.32 -26.63 15.29
CA VAL A 320 -18.90 -25.27 14.97
C VAL A 320 -19.02 -24.99 13.48
N SER A 321 -18.55 -25.90 12.62
CA SER A 321 -18.68 -25.74 11.16
C SER A 321 -20.14 -25.72 10.72
N ASP A 322 -20.99 -26.59 11.29
CA ASP A 322 -22.42 -26.63 10.96
C ASP A 322 -23.11 -25.32 11.36
N THR A 323 -22.82 -24.81 12.56
CA THR A 323 -23.34 -23.51 13.03
C THR A 323 -22.86 -22.35 12.16
N GLU A 324 -21.59 -22.38 11.73
CA GLU A 324 -21.01 -21.36 10.85
C GLU A 324 -21.66 -21.40 9.46
N HIS A 325 -21.88 -22.58 8.91
CA HIS A 325 -22.57 -22.78 7.64
C HIS A 325 -24.04 -22.35 7.71
N GLU A 326 -24.74 -22.69 8.79
CA GLU A 326 -26.12 -22.26 9.02
C GLU A 326 -26.21 -20.73 9.09
N GLY A 327 -25.35 -20.09 9.91
CA GLY A 327 -25.30 -18.63 10.04
C GLY A 327 -24.99 -17.94 8.71
N ARG A 328 -24.01 -18.44 7.95
CA ARG A 328 -23.70 -17.91 6.60
C ARG A 328 -24.87 -18.08 5.64
N SER A 329 -25.53 -19.23 5.64
CA SER A 329 -26.67 -19.51 4.76
C SER A 329 -27.88 -18.63 5.07
N LEU A 330 -28.10 -18.33 6.35
CA LEU A 330 -29.14 -17.41 6.81
C LEU A 330 -28.83 -15.98 6.36
N LEU A 331 -27.59 -15.49 6.55
CA LEU A 331 -27.19 -14.16 6.06
C LEU A 331 -27.29 -14.05 4.53
N LEU A 332 -26.94 -15.11 3.81
CA LEU A 332 -27.08 -15.15 2.36
C LEU A 332 -28.54 -15.18 1.89
N SER A 333 -29.42 -15.89 2.60
CA SER A 333 -30.84 -15.93 2.25
C SER A 333 -31.53 -14.61 2.54
N LEU A 334 -31.25 -14.00 3.69
CA LEU A 334 -31.73 -12.66 4.03
C LEU A 334 -31.23 -11.60 3.03
N SER A 335 -29.97 -11.68 2.57
CA SER A 335 -29.39 -10.64 1.71
C SER A 335 -29.93 -10.69 0.28
N LYS A 336 -30.34 -11.88 -0.17
CA LYS A 336 -31.06 -12.05 -1.43
C LYS A 336 -32.53 -11.60 -1.34
N ALA A 337 -33.16 -11.74 -0.18
CA ALA A 337 -34.57 -11.40 -0.01
C ALA A 337 -34.81 -9.88 0.13
N ASP A 338 -33.89 -9.16 0.79
CA ASP A 338 -34.11 -7.75 1.18
C ASP A 338 -33.43 -6.74 0.24
N ILE A 339 -32.34 -7.12 -0.42
CA ILE A 339 -31.55 -6.21 -1.26
C ILE A 339 -31.67 -6.62 -2.72
N GLU A 340 -32.67 -6.09 -3.42
CA GLU A 340 -32.73 -6.13 -4.89
C GLU A 340 -31.95 -4.92 -5.43
N LEU A 341 -30.72 -5.15 -5.91
CA LEU A 341 -29.95 -4.10 -6.58
C LEU A 341 -30.53 -3.86 -7.97
N GLU A 342 -31.39 -2.86 -8.07
CA GLU A 342 -31.81 -2.33 -9.36
C GLU A 342 -30.61 -1.64 -10.02
N THR A 343 -29.89 -2.38 -10.85
CA THR A 343 -28.83 -1.83 -11.69
C THR A 343 -29.47 -1.01 -12.81
N SER A 344 -29.95 0.20 -12.49
CA SER A 344 -30.38 1.15 -13.50
C SER A 344 -29.20 1.36 -14.45
N GLN A 345 -29.34 0.93 -15.69
CA GLN A 345 -28.31 1.07 -16.72
C GLN A 345 -28.06 2.56 -16.93
N GLU A 346 -27.02 3.07 -16.29
CA GLU A 346 -26.68 4.48 -16.38
C GLU A 346 -26.26 4.76 -17.83
N THR A 347 -27.10 5.53 -18.53
CA THR A 347 -26.79 6.04 -19.86
C THR A 347 -26.19 7.42 -19.75
N ARG A 348 -25.08 7.65 -20.45
CA ARG A 348 -24.41 8.95 -20.54
C ARG A 348 -24.08 9.24 -21.99
N GLU A 349 -23.88 10.51 -22.30
CA GLU A 349 -23.44 10.92 -23.63
C GLU A 349 -21.93 11.13 -23.63
N VAL A 350 -21.25 10.56 -24.62
CA VAL A 350 -19.84 10.84 -24.90
C VAL A 350 -19.78 11.80 -26.06
N GLU A 351 -18.96 12.83 -25.90
CA GLU A 351 -18.68 13.81 -26.95
C GLU A 351 -17.30 13.60 -27.57
N ILE A 352 -17.19 13.93 -28.85
CA ILE A 352 -15.94 14.03 -29.58
C ILE A 352 -15.99 15.23 -30.53
N PHE A 353 -14.85 15.88 -30.74
CA PHE A 353 -14.74 17.04 -31.60
C PHE A 353 -14.04 16.67 -32.90
N GLU A 354 -14.72 16.88 -34.02
CA GLU A 354 -14.07 16.82 -35.32
C GLU A 354 -13.33 18.13 -35.57
N LEU A 355 -12.02 18.06 -35.72
CA LEU A 355 -11.16 19.21 -35.97
C LEU A 355 -10.81 19.26 -37.45
N GLN A 356 -10.96 20.45 -38.03
CA GLN A 356 -10.50 20.73 -39.38
C GLN A 356 -9.56 21.93 -39.36
N HIS A 357 -8.58 21.87 -40.25
CA HIS A 357 -7.50 22.86 -40.32
C HIS A 357 -7.43 23.46 -41.72
N ARG A 358 -7.14 24.75 -41.76
CA ARG A 358 -6.86 25.51 -42.98
C ARG A 358 -5.69 26.45 -42.73
N ALA A 359 -4.76 26.51 -43.68
CA ALA A 359 -3.63 27.43 -43.59
C ALA A 359 -4.10 28.88 -43.65
N LEU A 360 -3.59 29.73 -42.74
CA LEU A 360 -4.03 31.12 -42.60
C LEU A 360 -3.81 31.98 -43.86
N HIS A 361 -2.81 31.64 -44.67
CA HIS A 361 -2.47 32.36 -45.90
C HIS A 361 -3.43 32.08 -47.06
N ASP A 362 -4.20 30.99 -46.96
CA ASP A 362 -5.14 30.56 -48.00
C ASP A 362 -6.57 30.89 -47.57
N GLN A 363 -7.00 32.13 -47.84
CA GLN A 363 -8.29 32.64 -47.40
C GLN A 363 -9.47 31.97 -48.12
N ASP A 364 -9.26 31.59 -49.38
CA ASP A 364 -10.25 30.94 -50.25
C ASP A 364 -10.12 29.40 -50.22
N GLY A 365 -9.10 28.86 -49.55
CA GLY A 365 -8.91 27.43 -49.36
C GLY A 365 -10.05 26.79 -48.57
N GLU A 366 -10.29 25.50 -48.85
CA GLU A 366 -11.23 24.68 -48.10
C GLU A 366 -10.59 24.19 -46.79
N TYR A 367 -11.42 23.91 -45.78
CA TYR A 367 -10.95 23.31 -44.53
C TYR A 367 -10.76 21.80 -44.72
N GLU A 368 -9.57 21.31 -44.40
CA GLU A 368 -9.24 19.89 -44.50
C GLU A 368 -9.48 19.16 -43.18
N GLY A 369 -9.96 17.92 -43.27
CA GLY A 369 -10.13 17.03 -42.11
C GLY A 369 -8.80 16.74 -41.41
N PHE A 370 -8.69 17.07 -40.12
CA PHE A 370 -7.47 16.84 -39.35
C PHE A 370 -7.58 15.57 -38.50
N ILE A 371 -8.29 15.61 -37.36
CA ILE A 371 -8.51 14.46 -36.47
C ILE A 371 -9.79 14.64 -35.65
N PHE A 372 -10.28 13.54 -35.06
CA PHE A 372 -11.28 13.54 -34.00
C PHE A 372 -10.61 13.54 -32.62
N SER A 373 -10.86 14.58 -31.83
CA SER A 373 -10.23 14.78 -30.52
C SER A 373 -11.26 14.76 -29.38
N PRO A 374 -10.93 14.22 -28.20
CA PRO A 374 -11.78 14.35 -27.00
C PRO A 374 -11.80 15.78 -26.46
N SER A 375 -10.95 16.68 -26.97
CA SER A 375 -10.90 18.08 -26.58
C SER A 375 -11.27 18.99 -27.76
N PRO A 376 -11.93 20.13 -27.53
CA PRO A 376 -12.34 21.04 -28.60
C PRO A 376 -11.16 21.79 -29.24
N TYR A 377 -9.93 21.65 -28.73
CA TYR A 377 -8.74 22.38 -29.22
C TYR A 377 -9.02 23.88 -29.42
N ALA A 378 -9.65 24.50 -28.41
CA ALA A 378 -9.97 25.92 -28.40
C ALA A 378 -8.71 26.80 -28.39
N PRO A 379 -8.79 28.09 -28.78
CA PRO A 379 -7.65 29.02 -28.75
C PRO A 379 -6.96 29.10 -27.39
N LEU A 380 -7.75 29.03 -26.32
CA LEU A 380 -7.29 29.08 -24.93
C LEU A 380 -6.98 27.69 -24.34
N SER A 381 -7.07 26.62 -25.13
CA SER A 381 -6.78 25.28 -24.63
C SER A 381 -5.28 25.13 -24.33
N PRO A 382 -4.90 24.35 -23.29
CA PRO A 382 -3.49 24.18 -22.91
C PRO A 382 -2.62 23.66 -24.07
N ALA A 383 -3.14 22.70 -24.85
CA ALA A 383 -2.45 22.14 -26.00
C ALA A 383 -2.18 23.21 -27.08
N ARG A 384 -3.12 24.14 -27.27
CA ARG A 384 -2.94 25.24 -28.22
C ARG A 384 -1.90 26.25 -27.74
N ILE A 385 -1.92 26.57 -26.45
CA ILE A 385 -0.98 27.52 -25.84
C ILE A 385 0.46 26.94 -25.82
N SER A 386 0.61 25.64 -25.60
CA SER A 386 1.93 24.98 -25.63
C SER A 386 2.46 24.73 -27.03
N GLY A 387 1.65 24.93 -28.07
CA GLY A 387 1.99 24.58 -29.45
C GLY A 387 1.97 23.08 -29.74
N ASP A 388 1.38 22.27 -28.85
CA ASP A 388 1.22 20.83 -29.03
C ASP A 388 0.12 20.52 -30.05
N ARG A 389 0.31 19.45 -30.81
CA ARG A 389 -0.72 18.96 -31.74
C ARG A 389 -1.90 18.36 -30.96
N PRO A 390 -3.15 18.50 -31.47
CA PRO A 390 -4.28 17.88 -30.82
C PRO A 390 -4.12 16.35 -30.85
N ARG A 391 -4.57 15.69 -29.77
CA ARG A 391 -4.55 14.23 -29.65
C ARG A 391 -5.89 13.67 -30.08
N GLY A 392 -5.88 12.55 -30.80
CA GLY A 392 -7.11 12.01 -31.37
C GLY A 392 -6.88 10.88 -32.34
N THR A 393 -7.95 10.46 -33.01
CA THR A 393 -7.95 9.44 -34.05
C THR A 393 -8.37 10.05 -35.39
N PRO A 394 -7.92 9.49 -36.52
CA PRO A 394 -8.31 10.00 -37.84
C PRO A 394 -9.74 9.60 -38.25
N PHE A 395 -10.27 8.49 -37.73
CA PHE A 395 -11.60 7.98 -38.08
C PHE A 395 -12.52 7.82 -36.85
N PHE A 396 -13.84 7.87 -37.08
CA PHE A 396 -14.85 7.60 -36.06
C PHE A 396 -14.84 6.16 -35.54
N GLU A 397 -14.43 5.21 -36.39
CA GLU A 397 -14.40 3.78 -36.06
C GLU A 397 -13.34 3.45 -35.01
N ASP A 398 -12.27 4.25 -34.97
CA ASP A 398 -11.18 4.11 -34.01
C ASP A 398 -11.54 4.65 -32.60
N VAL A 399 -12.69 5.33 -32.47
CA VAL A 399 -13.11 5.92 -31.20
C VAL A 399 -13.70 4.83 -30.30
N LEU A 400 -12.90 4.43 -29.32
CA LEU A 400 -13.30 3.46 -28.30
C LEU A 400 -14.19 4.11 -27.23
N PRO A 401 -15.16 3.37 -26.69
CA PRO A 401 -15.93 3.87 -25.55
C PRO A 401 -15.00 4.03 -24.32
N PRO A 402 -15.33 4.92 -23.39
CA PRO A 402 -14.58 5.06 -22.15
C PRO A 402 -14.49 3.74 -21.37
N ARG A 403 -13.44 3.57 -20.57
CA ARG A 403 -13.24 2.34 -19.78
C ARG A 403 -14.45 2.05 -18.89
N GLY A 404 -15.03 0.86 -19.01
CA GLY A 404 -16.23 0.45 -18.27
C GLY A 404 -17.56 0.84 -18.91
N TRP A 405 -17.54 1.38 -20.14
CA TRP A 405 -18.73 1.80 -20.89
C TRP A 405 -18.80 1.08 -22.24
N ARG A 406 -20.01 0.81 -22.72
CA ARG A 406 -20.29 0.37 -24.11
C ARG A 406 -21.07 1.42 -24.86
N TRP A 407 -20.94 1.43 -26.18
CA TRP A 407 -21.86 2.19 -27.03
C TRP A 407 -23.28 1.62 -26.93
N SER A 408 -24.25 2.44 -26.52
CA SER A 408 -25.68 2.07 -26.61
C SER A 408 -26.21 2.33 -28.01
N ASP A 409 -25.77 3.44 -28.61
CA ASP A 409 -26.20 3.87 -29.95
C ASP A 409 -25.29 3.34 -31.05
N LYS A 410 -25.86 3.12 -32.24
CA LYS A 410 -25.12 2.60 -33.40
C LYS A 410 -24.34 3.67 -34.16
N LYS A 411 -24.74 4.94 -34.07
CA LYS A 411 -24.20 6.03 -34.89
C LYS A 411 -23.86 7.24 -34.02
N TRP A 412 -22.85 7.99 -34.45
CA TRP A 412 -22.58 9.32 -33.94
C TRP A 412 -23.67 10.29 -34.42
N ALA A 413 -24.20 11.10 -33.52
CA ALA A 413 -25.14 12.16 -33.83
C ALA A 413 -24.42 13.51 -33.79
N LEU A 414 -24.73 14.38 -34.75
CA LEU A 414 -24.24 15.75 -34.73
C LEU A 414 -24.97 16.50 -33.62
N ASP A 415 -24.22 17.17 -32.77
CA ASP A 415 -24.82 18.02 -31.75
C ASP A 415 -25.43 19.28 -32.39
N LEU A 416 -26.72 19.51 -32.10
CA LEU A 416 -27.44 20.65 -32.63
C LEU A 416 -27.29 21.91 -31.77
N LEU A 417 -26.76 21.77 -30.55
CA LEU A 417 -26.69 22.84 -29.55
C LEU A 417 -25.28 23.46 -29.53
N SER A 418 -24.77 23.83 -30.71
CA SER A 418 -23.41 24.37 -30.88
C SER A 418 -23.15 25.63 -30.05
N ARG A 419 -24.19 26.45 -29.84
CA ARG A 419 -24.12 27.64 -28.99
C ARG A 419 -23.99 27.28 -27.50
N GLU A 420 -24.76 26.30 -27.03
CA GLU A 420 -24.84 25.99 -25.60
C GLU A 420 -23.51 25.47 -25.05
N TRP A 421 -22.85 24.55 -25.75
CA TRP A 421 -21.56 24.03 -25.26
C TRP A 421 -20.43 25.06 -25.37
N VAL A 422 -20.49 25.97 -26.34
CA VAL A 422 -19.54 27.08 -26.49
C VAL A 422 -19.69 28.08 -25.34
N GLU A 423 -20.93 28.41 -24.99
CA GLU A 423 -21.26 29.30 -23.87
C GLU A 423 -20.92 28.66 -22.52
N ASP A 424 -21.33 27.40 -22.28
CA ASP A 424 -21.04 26.65 -21.05
C ASP A 424 -19.52 26.55 -20.77
N ARG A 425 -18.72 26.36 -21.82
CA ARG A 425 -17.26 26.27 -21.72
C ARG A 425 -16.53 27.61 -21.85
N CYS A 426 -17.27 28.70 -21.97
CA CYS A 426 -16.72 30.06 -22.14
C CYS A 426 -15.67 30.13 -23.27
N VAL A 427 -15.92 29.47 -24.40
CA VAL A 427 -14.99 29.48 -25.54
C VAL A 427 -15.10 30.84 -26.25
N THR A 428 -14.08 31.67 -26.10
CA THR A 428 -14.01 33.02 -26.69
C THR A 428 -13.32 33.04 -28.04
N ALA A 429 -13.53 34.13 -28.81
CA ALA A 429 -12.92 34.37 -30.12
C ALA A 429 -13.28 33.29 -31.17
N VAL A 430 -14.56 32.88 -31.17
CA VAL A 430 -15.10 31.91 -32.13
C VAL A 430 -16.38 32.42 -32.77
N GLU A 431 -16.57 32.08 -34.03
CA GLU A 431 -17.83 32.24 -34.76
C GLU A 431 -18.59 30.91 -34.70
N VAL A 432 -19.83 30.95 -34.23
CA VAL A 432 -20.70 29.77 -34.13
C VAL A 432 -21.68 29.77 -35.29
N GLU A 433 -21.55 28.79 -36.17
CA GLU A 433 -22.52 28.53 -37.23
C GLU A 433 -23.76 27.84 -36.62
N ILE A 434 -24.94 28.44 -36.84
CA ILE A 434 -26.22 27.97 -36.27
C ILE A 434 -27.02 27.18 -37.31
N GLU A 435 -26.81 27.47 -38.60
CA GLU A 435 -27.50 26.88 -39.74
C GLU A 435 -26.55 25.95 -40.50
N GLY A 436 -27.00 24.75 -40.90
CA GLY A 436 -26.16 23.78 -41.62
C GLY A 436 -25.42 22.80 -40.71
N GLU A 437 -24.10 22.68 -40.89
CA GLU A 437 -23.26 21.64 -40.25
C GLU A 437 -22.73 22.00 -38.86
N ARG A 438 -23.08 23.20 -38.36
CA ARG A 438 -22.77 23.70 -37.01
C ARG A 438 -21.29 23.74 -36.65
N TRP A 439 -20.49 24.28 -37.57
CA TRP A 439 -19.08 24.52 -37.31
C TRP A 439 -18.87 25.68 -36.34
N VAL A 440 -17.94 25.50 -35.41
CA VAL A 440 -17.42 26.55 -34.53
C VAL A 440 -16.02 26.91 -35.01
N THR A 441 -15.91 28.03 -35.70
CA THR A 441 -14.69 28.48 -36.38
C THR A 441 -13.94 29.48 -35.50
N ASP A 442 -12.62 29.36 -35.40
CA ASP A 442 -11.80 30.37 -34.73
C ASP A 442 -11.87 31.70 -35.48
N LEU A 443 -11.85 32.81 -34.75
CA LEU A 443 -11.70 34.14 -35.33
C LEU A 443 -10.23 34.54 -35.32
N HIS A 444 -9.74 35.00 -36.46
CA HIS A 444 -8.44 35.61 -36.59
C HIS A 444 -8.60 37.13 -36.80
N TYR A 445 -8.02 37.92 -35.91
CA TYR A 445 -8.07 39.38 -35.98
C TYR A 445 -6.85 39.91 -36.75
N GLU A 446 -7.07 40.73 -37.77
CA GLU A 446 -6.00 41.30 -38.62
C GLU A 446 -5.00 42.16 -37.82
N VAL A 447 -5.41 42.66 -36.66
CA VAL A 447 -4.53 43.38 -35.73
C VAL A 447 -3.37 42.48 -35.26
N LEU A 448 -3.59 41.16 -35.14
CA LEU A 448 -2.54 40.18 -34.83
C LEU A 448 -1.50 40.08 -35.96
N GLU A 449 -1.90 40.21 -37.24
CA GLU A 449 -0.94 40.30 -38.35
C GLU A 449 -0.16 41.62 -38.28
N SER A 450 -0.82 42.75 -38.01
CA SER A 450 -0.13 44.03 -37.94
C SER A 450 0.86 44.09 -36.78
N GLU A 451 0.50 43.56 -35.61
CA GLU A 451 1.42 43.50 -34.47
C GLU A 451 2.49 42.45 -34.66
N GLY A 452 2.18 41.26 -35.19
CA GLY A 452 3.16 40.22 -35.51
C GLY A 452 4.12 40.63 -36.63
N GLU A 453 3.68 41.43 -37.61
CA GLU A 453 4.54 42.06 -38.62
C GLU A 453 5.35 43.21 -38.04
N LYS A 454 4.78 44.03 -37.15
CA LYS A 454 5.50 45.09 -36.42
C LYS A 454 6.53 44.48 -35.46
N GLU A 455 6.24 43.35 -34.84
CA GLU A 455 7.15 42.58 -34.00
C GLU A 455 8.20 41.88 -34.85
N ARG A 456 7.86 41.22 -35.98
CA ARG A 456 8.86 40.70 -36.94
C ARG A 456 9.73 41.81 -37.53
N LYS A 457 9.20 43.01 -37.75
CA LYS A 457 9.98 44.22 -38.10
C LYS A 457 10.86 44.68 -36.94
N ARG A 458 10.32 44.74 -35.71
CA ARG A 458 11.08 45.08 -34.49
C ARG A 458 12.08 44.01 -34.10
N GLU A 459 11.88 42.76 -34.47
CA GLU A 459 12.75 41.61 -34.22
C GLU A 459 13.86 41.56 -35.27
N LYS A 460 13.56 41.85 -36.54
CA LYS A 460 14.58 42.21 -37.53
C LYS A 460 15.41 43.42 -37.10
N LEU A 461 14.82 44.36 -36.35
CA LEU A 461 15.53 45.52 -35.77
C LEU A 461 16.29 45.18 -34.47
N ARG A 462 15.78 44.26 -33.64
CA ARG A 462 16.35 43.81 -32.35
C ARG A 462 17.39 42.70 -32.49
N LYS A 463 17.41 41.95 -33.59
CA LYS A 463 18.51 41.01 -33.91
C LYS A 463 19.86 41.71 -34.12
N ARG A 464 19.90 43.04 -34.04
CA ARG A 464 21.12 43.85 -33.93
C ARG A 464 21.59 44.14 -32.51
N VAL A 465 20.81 43.89 -31.44
CA VAL A 465 21.27 44.10 -30.05
C VAL A 465 20.62 43.07 -29.09
N SER A 466 21.43 42.06 -28.74
CA SER A 466 21.44 41.20 -27.55
C SER A 466 20.17 40.55 -26.97
N SER A 467 20.23 39.21 -26.92
CA SER A 467 19.97 38.29 -25.79
C SER A 467 18.66 38.31 -24.97
N LYS A 468 18.07 37.10 -24.90
CA LYS A 468 17.56 36.38 -23.72
C LYS A 468 16.35 36.97 -22.97
N GLY A 469 15.19 36.37 -23.23
CA GLY A 469 13.98 36.51 -22.43
C GLY A 469 12.74 36.15 -23.25
N SER A 470 12.40 34.86 -23.34
CA SER A 470 11.16 34.39 -23.95
C SER A 470 10.00 34.78 -23.04
N LYS A 471 9.26 35.83 -23.40
CA LYS A 471 7.91 36.04 -22.86
C LYS A 471 6.97 35.11 -23.61
N ASP A 472 6.04 34.50 -22.89
CA ASP A 472 5.04 33.60 -23.46
C ASP A 472 4.22 34.33 -24.51
N ILE A 473 4.40 33.93 -25.78
CA ILE A 473 3.68 34.46 -26.95
C ILE A 473 2.16 34.38 -26.72
N GLY A 474 1.70 33.33 -26.02
CA GLY A 474 0.30 33.13 -25.67
C GLY A 474 -0.30 34.18 -24.72
N GLU A 475 0.48 34.88 -23.89
CA GLU A 475 -0.07 35.96 -23.04
C GLU A 475 -0.25 37.27 -23.82
N GLN A 476 0.64 37.55 -24.77
CA GLN A 476 0.50 38.71 -25.65
C GLN A 476 -0.69 38.53 -26.60
N GLU A 477 -0.85 37.35 -27.20
CA GLU A 477 -2.02 37.04 -28.03
C GLU A 477 -3.33 37.14 -27.25
N LYS A 478 -3.37 36.69 -25.98
CA LYS A 478 -4.55 36.84 -25.11
C LYS A 478 -4.93 38.30 -24.84
N GLU A 479 -3.95 39.15 -24.55
CA GLU A 479 -4.18 40.58 -24.30
C GLU A 479 -4.64 41.30 -25.58
N VAL A 480 -4.09 40.93 -26.74
CA VAL A 480 -4.52 41.47 -28.03
C VAL A 480 -5.94 41.02 -28.36
N LEU A 481 -6.25 39.73 -28.20
CA LEU A 481 -7.60 39.19 -28.40
C LEU A 481 -8.65 39.88 -27.51
N ARG A 482 -8.29 40.18 -26.26
CA ARG A 482 -9.15 40.93 -25.33
C ARG A 482 -9.42 42.34 -25.82
N ARG A 483 -8.39 43.07 -26.25
CA ARG A 483 -8.53 44.45 -26.77
C ARG A 483 -9.27 44.49 -28.10
N THR A 484 -9.04 43.55 -29.00
CA THR A 484 -9.72 43.49 -30.31
C THR A 484 -11.19 43.13 -30.18
N TRP A 485 -11.55 42.31 -29.19
CA TRP A 485 -12.94 42.01 -28.83
C TRP A 485 -13.65 43.26 -28.29
N GLU A 486 -12.99 44.04 -27.43
CA GLU A 486 -13.51 45.30 -26.89
C GLU A 486 -13.61 46.42 -27.97
N SER A 487 -12.84 46.33 -29.06
CA SER A 487 -12.71 47.39 -30.07
C SER A 487 -13.46 47.15 -31.39
N HIS A 488 -14.28 46.09 -31.51
CA HIS A 488 -14.99 45.71 -32.75
C HIS A 488 -14.10 45.72 -34.02
N ALA A 489 -12.86 45.23 -33.90
CA ALA A 489 -11.94 45.16 -35.03
C ALA A 489 -12.44 44.14 -36.09
N PRO A 490 -12.16 44.35 -37.39
CA PRO A 490 -12.52 43.37 -38.42
C PRO A 490 -11.83 42.03 -38.13
N SER A 491 -12.63 40.97 -38.07
CA SER A 491 -12.19 39.59 -37.84
C SER A 491 -12.49 38.73 -39.05
N ARG A 492 -11.55 37.88 -39.47
CA ARG A 492 -11.75 36.86 -40.50
C ARG A 492 -11.76 35.46 -39.90
N LYS A 493 -12.21 34.47 -40.67
CA LYS A 493 -12.15 33.07 -40.27
C LYS A 493 -10.69 32.61 -40.10
N GLY A 494 -10.42 31.99 -38.96
CA GLY A 494 -9.10 31.52 -38.55
C GLY A 494 -8.74 30.12 -39.07
N GLU A 495 -7.63 29.60 -38.55
CA GLU A 495 -7.00 28.36 -39.01
C GLU A 495 -7.79 27.10 -38.65
N TRP A 496 -8.54 27.11 -37.54
CA TRP A 496 -9.20 25.92 -37.02
C TRP A 496 -10.71 26.11 -36.99
N ARG A 497 -11.43 25.04 -37.34
CA ARG A 497 -12.85 24.90 -37.04
C ARG A 497 -13.11 23.56 -36.38
N ARG A 498 -14.13 23.50 -35.52
CA ARG A 498 -14.54 22.26 -34.88
C ARG A 498 -16.04 22.10 -34.82
N ARG A 499 -16.51 20.86 -34.82
CA ARG A 499 -17.91 20.51 -34.55
C ARG A 499 -17.99 19.37 -33.55
N ARG A 500 -19.04 19.38 -32.73
CA ARG A 500 -19.25 18.40 -31.66
C ARG A 500 -20.14 17.27 -32.16
N TRP A 501 -19.68 16.05 -31.95
CA TRP A 501 -20.42 14.82 -32.17
C TRP A 501 -20.68 14.16 -30.84
N ILE A 502 -21.89 13.65 -30.65
CA ILE A 502 -22.31 12.95 -29.44
C ILE A 502 -22.75 11.53 -29.76
N ARG A 503 -22.53 10.63 -28.82
CA ARG A 503 -23.00 9.24 -28.91
C ARG A 503 -23.27 8.71 -27.50
N ALA A 504 -24.43 8.09 -27.30
CA ALA A 504 -24.75 7.54 -26.00
C ALA A 504 -23.95 6.27 -25.70
N VAL A 505 -23.56 6.17 -24.44
CA VAL A 505 -22.91 5.03 -23.82
C VAL A 505 -23.71 4.55 -22.65
N GLU A 506 -23.62 3.26 -22.39
CA GLU A 506 -24.24 2.59 -21.26
C GLU A 506 -23.14 1.99 -20.38
N ARG A 507 -23.27 2.14 -19.06
CA ARG A 507 -22.33 1.57 -18.12
C ARG A 507 -22.40 0.05 -18.17
N MET A 508 -21.27 -0.60 -18.43
CA MET A 508 -21.20 -2.06 -18.40
C MET A 508 -21.01 -2.56 -16.97
N PRO A 509 -21.70 -3.64 -16.57
CA PRO A 509 -21.31 -4.38 -15.37
C PRO A 509 -19.89 -4.91 -15.59
N PHE A 510 -19.06 -4.84 -14.54
CA PHE A 510 -17.71 -5.37 -14.60
C PHE A 510 -17.79 -6.88 -14.88
N ARG A 511 -17.49 -7.28 -16.11
CA ARG A 511 -17.20 -8.67 -16.45
C ARG A 511 -15.69 -8.78 -16.46
N SER A 512 -15.11 -9.57 -15.56
CA SER A 512 -13.75 -10.05 -15.76
C SER A 512 -13.78 -10.82 -17.08
N THR A 513 -13.07 -10.31 -18.08
CA THR A 513 -12.70 -11.14 -19.22
C THR A 513 -11.76 -12.20 -18.66
N ASP A 514 -12.24 -13.43 -18.58
CA ASP A 514 -11.43 -14.61 -18.28
C ASP A 514 -10.23 -14.72 -19.24
#